data_AF-A0A354TH10-F1
#
_entry.id   AF-A0A354TH10-F1
#
_cell.length_a   1.000
_cell.length_b   1.000
_cell.length_c   1.000
_cell.angle_alpha   90.00
_cell.angle_beta   90.00
_cell.angle_gamma   90.00
#
_symmetry.space_group_name_H-M   'P 1'
#
loop_
_entity.id
_entity.type
_entity.pdbx_description
1 polymer ?
#
loop_
_entity_poly.entity_id
_entity_poly.type
_entity_poly.pdbx_seq_one_letter_code
_entity_poly.pdbx_strand_id
1 'polypeptide(L)'
;MRNTISLSFLLFSVCFAADTPQSAGTRGKAGTLENPKLVHRLEITKPGVYENFRVDAQGKGGNIVKITADDVTLRNCEIFNGSGNGVGVFGTRVVIENCRIHHLLSGTFEEQHDAHGITGRWGDVTISNCDISHISGDCVQFDPDRKSRGSLTIEHCHLWAGPLEADAPGFKVGQSPGENAFDSKTMPDGERNKLIIRHCHMHGWSQPSQIQNRAALNLKEHIDAQVSHCVFDDNEIAIRARGPGGRGDARVTVEDCAIYRSEVGVRVEDKIENLKLLRTGWGEGVKSRVEFHGGKNPPGFENTGEHEAPRLSP
;
A
#
# COMPACT_ATOMS: atom_id res chain seq x y z
N MET A 1 -34.32 -6.35 69.02
CA MET A 1 -33.86 -5.47 67.93
C MET A 1 -33.09 -6.32 66.94
N ARG A 2 -33.66 -6.60 65.75
CA ARG A 2 -33.03 -7.39 64.68
C ARG A 2 -32.58 -6.41 63.60
N ASN A 3 -31.27 -6.26 63.41
CA ASN A 3 -30.69 -5.43 62.37
C ASN A 3 -30.55 -6.25 61.09
N THR A 4 -31.35 -5.91 60.07
CA THR A 4 -31.20 -6.39 58.70
C THR A 4 -30.16 -5.52 57.99
N ILE A 5 -29.02 -6.12 57.64
CA ILE A 5 -27.98 -5.51 56.81
C ILE A 5 -28.39 -5.74 55.35
N SER A 6 -28.75 -4.67 54.65
CA SER A 6 -29.06 -4.69 53.21
C SER A 6 -27.76 -4.55 52.43
N LEU A 7 -27.32 -5.62 51.77
CA LEU A 7 -26.13 -5.66 50.94
C LEU A 7 -26.52 -5.21 49.51
N SER A 8 -26.32 -3.94 49.20
CA SER A 8 -26.54 -3.40 47.84
C SER A 8 -25.39 -3.82 46.92
N PHE A 9 -25.66 -4.77 46.03
CA PHE A 9 -24.78 -5.08 44.90
C PHE A 9 -24.87 -3.95 43.86
N LEU A 10 -23.81 -3.15 43.73
CA LEU A 10 -23.60 -2.25 42.60
C LEU A 10 -23.17 -3.09 41.37
N LEU A 11 -24.10 -3.30 40.44
CA LEU A 11 -23.82 -3.79 39.10
C LEU A 11 -23.13 -2.67 38.30
N PHE A 12 -21.80 -2.74 38.16
CA PHE A 12 -21.06 -1.95 37.19
C PHE A 12 -21.26 -2.57 35.80
N SER A 13 -22.20 -2.03 35.02
CA SER A 13 -22.25 -2.28 33.58
C SER A 13 -21.06 -1.62 32.91
N VAL A 14 -20.05 -2.42 32.56
CA VAL A 14 -18.96 -1.98 31.69
C VAL A 14 -19.52 -1.92 30.27
N CYS A 15 -19.91 -0.73 29.82
CA CYS A 15 -20.22 -0.49 28.41
C CYS A 15 -18.92 -0.53 27.61
N PHE A 16 -18.62 -1.65 26.96
CA PHE A 16 -17.64 -1.67 25.90
C PHE A 16 -18.21 -0.87 24.73
N ALA A 17 -17.64 0.31 24.48
CA ALA A 17 -17.90 1.01 23.23
C ALA A 17 -17.42 0.09 22.11
N ALA A 18 -18.35 -0.38 21.28
CA ALA A 18 -17.98 -1.06 20.05
C ALA A 18 -17.27 -0.02 19.18
N ASP A 19 -15.98 -0.21 18.94
CA ASP A 19 -15.24 0.61 17.97
C ASP A 19 -15.98 0.48 16.63
N THR A 20 -16.45 1.62 16.13
CA THR A 20 -17.12 1.66 14.83
C THR A 20 -16.10 1.20 13.80
N PRO A 21 -16.41 0.17 12.98
CA PRO A 21 -15.49 -0.34 11.99
C PRO A 21 -14.98 0.82 11.14
N GLN A 22 -13.68 1.06 11.21
CA GLN A 22 -13.09 2.16 10.48
C GLN A 22 -12.99 1.79 9.01
N SER A 23 -13.49 2.65 8.13
CA SER A 23 -13.39 2.44 6.68
C SER A 23 -11.93 2.39 6.24
N ALA A 24 -11.59 1.36 5.47
CA ALA A 24 -10.31 1.28 4.77
C ALA A 24 -10.28 2.30 3.61
N GLY A 25 -9.10 2.83 3.30
CA GLY A 25 -8.91 3.87 2.29
C GLY A 25 -8.65 5.24 2.89
N THR A 26 -8.75 6.27 2.05
CA THR A 26 -8.57 7.67 2.45
C THR A 26 -9.65 8.13 3.43
N ARG A 27 -9.23 8.95 4.39
CA ARG A 27 -10.09 9.70 5.29
C ARG A 27 -10.14 11.16 4.83
N GLY A 28 -11.31 11.59 4.34
CA GLY A 28 -11.49 12.96 3.88
C GLY A 28 -10.79 13.23 2.54
N LYS A 29 -10.30 14.45 2.34
CA LYS A 29 -9.74 14.89 1.06
C LYS A 29 -8.25 14.55 0.95
N ALA A 30 -7.88 13.82 -0.09
CA ALA A 30 -6.50 13.73 -0.57
C ALA A 30 -6.25 14.75 -1.70
N GLY A 31 -5.07 15.35 -1.72
CA GLY A 31 -4.67 16.35 -2.71
C GLY A 31 -4.62 17.77 -2.16
N THR A 32 -4.72 18.75 -3.05
CA THR A 32 -4.56 20.17 -2.73
C THR A 32 -5.73 20.74 -1.94
N LEU A 33 -5.43 21.75 -1.11
CA LEU A 33 -6.42 22.65 -0.53
C LEU A 33 -6.72 23.79 -1.52
N GLU A 34 -7.41 24.83 -1.05
CA GLU A 34 -7.64 26.03 -1.85
C GLU A 34 -6.32 26.74 -2.20
N ASN A 35 -6.28 27.35 -3.38
CA ASN A 35 -5.16 28.17 -3.87
C ASN A 35 -3.78 27.49 -3.77
N PRO A 36 -3.59 26.28 -4.35
CA PRO A 36 -2.32 25.59 -4.27
C PRO A 36 -1.21 26.33 -5.01
N LYS A 37 0.01 26.21 -4.52
CA LYS A 37 1.19 26.71 -5.21
C LYS A 37 1.56 25.77 -6.36
N LEU A 38 1.37 26.24 -7.60
CA LEU A 38 1.79 25.52 -8.80
C LEU A 38 3.31 25.55 -8.94
N VAL A 39 3.91 24.39 -9.08
CA VAL A 39 5.34 24.19 -9.44
C VAL A 39 5.45 23.01 -10.41
N HIS A 40 6.59 22.89 -11.08
CA HIS A 40 6.83 21.78 -12.03
C HIS A 40 7.75 20.69 -11.50
N ARG A 41 8.41 20.98 -10.37
CA ARG A 41 9.32 20.10 -9.65
C ARG A 41 9.51 20.68 -8.25
N LEU A 42 9.73 19.82 -7.27
CA LEU A 42 10.01 20.24 -5.89
C LEU A 42 11.24 19.50 -5.36
N GLU A 43 12.28 20.22 -4.97
CA GLU A 43 13.46 19.64 -4.33
C GLU A 43 13.51 20.10 -2.87
N ILE A 44 13.38 19.14 -1.96
CA ILE A 44 13.32 19.36 -0.51
C ILE A 44 14.67 18.95 0.08
N THR A 45 15.51 19.96 0.31
CA THR A 45 16.88 19.81 0.82
C THR A 45 17.05 20.33 2.24
N LYS A 46 15.97 20.76 2.89
CA LYS A 46 15.95 21.21 4.28
C LYS A 46 14.77 20.57 5.03
N PRO A 47 14.89 20.36 6.36
CA PRO A 47 13.77 19.97 7.21
C PRO A 47 12.60 20.96 7.13
N GLY A 48 11.40 20.47 7.46
CA GLY A 48 10.22 21.30 7.64
C GLY A 48 8.98 20.77 6.93
N VAL A 49 7.95 21.62 6.93
CA VAL A 49 6.66 21.33 6.32
C VAL A 49 6.59 21.95 4.93
N TYR A 50 6.24 21.14 3.95
CA TYR A 50 6.02 21.51 2.56
C TYR A 50 4.58 21.15 2.22
N GLU A 51 3.74 22.16 2.06
CA GLU A 51 2.29 21.94 1.97
C GLU A 51 1.62 22.69 0.83
N ASN A 52 0.50 22.12 0.37
CA ASN A 52 -0.40 22.72 -0.61
C ASN A 52 0.25 23.05 -1.97
N PHE A 53 1.10 22.14 -2.45
CA PHE A 53 1.68 22.23 -3.79
C PHE A 53 0.86 21.47 -4.82
N ARG A 54 0.67 22.06 -5.99
CA ARG A 54 0.26 21.37 -7.21
C ARG A 54 1.50 21.21 -8.07
N VAL A 55 2.01 19.99 -8.17
CA VAL A 55 3.25 19.67 -8.88
C VAL A 55 2.90 18.98 -10.21
N ASP A 56 2.83 19.79 -11.28
CA ASP A 56 2.58 19.31 -12.64
C ASP A 56 3.92 19.11 -13.35
N ALA A 57 4.31 17.85 -13.55
CA ALA A 57 5.61 17.51 -14.14
C ALA A 57 5.71 17.79 -15.65
N GLN A 58 4.59 18.07 -16.34
CA GLN A 58 4.58 18.38 -17.78
C GLN A 58 5.28 17.32 -18.65
N GLY A 59 5.08 16.04 -18.33
CA GLY A 59 5.69 14.89 -19.00
C GLY A 59 7.16 14.64 -18.66
N LYS A 60 7.78 15.43 -17.78
CA LYS A 60 9.19 15.27 -17.40
C LYS A 60 9.41 14.02 -16.55
N GLY A 61 10.60 13.44 -16.68
CA GLY A 61 11.03 12.26 -15.93
C GLY A 61 11.81 12.57 -14.64
N GLY A 62 12.35 11.51 -14.03
CA GLY A 62 13.05 11.56 -12.73
C GLY A 62 12.09 11.70 -11.55
N ASN A 63 12.61 12.02 -10.36
CA ASN A 63 11.77 12.28 -9.19
C ASN A 63 11.14 13.68 -9.30
N ILE A 64 9.81 13.76 -9.36
CA ILE A 64 9.05 15.01 -9.51
C ILE A 64 9.11 15.83 -8.22
N VAL A 65 8.96 15.16 -7.09
CA VAL A 65 9.33 15.65 -5.76
C VAL A 65 10.51 14.82 -5.27
N LYS A 66 11.61 15.48 -4.92
CA LYS A 66 12.81 14.81 -4.38
C LYS A 66 13.06 15.29 -2.96
N ILE A 67 12.97 14.38 -1.99
CA ILE A 67 13.20 14.65 -0.57
C ILE A 67 14.56 14.09 -0.18
N THR A 68 15.53 14.95 0.10
CA THR A 68 16.87 14.54 0.56
C THR A 68 17.15 14.94 1.99
N ALA A 69 16.36 15.83 2.57
CA ALA A 69 16.45 16.18 3.98
C ALA A 69 15.69 15.19 4.86
N ASP A 70 16.15 15.08 6.09
CA ASP A 70 15.40 14.46 7.17
C ASP A 70 14.34 15.42 7.74
N ASP A 71 13.43 14.90 8.56
CA ASP A 71 12.45 15.71 9.32
C ASP A 71 11.56 16.55 8.39
N VAL A 72 11.00 15.88 7.39
CA VAL A 72 10.17 16.49 6.34
C VAL A 72 8.74 16.00 6.44
N THR A 73 7.80 16.94 6.39
CA THR A 73 6.39 16.64 6.12
C THR A 73 6.01 17.21 4.76
N LEU A 74 5.61 16.35 3.82
CA LEU A 74 4.97 16.74 2.56
C LEU A 74 3.46 16.51 2.71
N ARG A 75 2.63 17.55 2.59
CA ARG A 75 1.19 17.38 2.81
C ARG A 75 0.25 18.18 1.93
N ASN A 76 -0.94 17.63 1.72
CA ASN A 76 -2.00 18.25 0.94
C ASN A 76 -1.51 18.63 -0.47
N CYS A 77 -0.75 17.75 -1.13
CA CYS A 77 -0.16 18.02 -2.44
C CYS A 77 -0.82 17.18 -3.52
N GLU A 78 -0.86 17.70 -4.75
CA GLU A 78 -1.18 16.93 -5.96
C GLU A 78 0.08 16.82 -6.80
N ILE A 79 0.53 15.61 -7.15
CA ILE A 79 1.74 15.36 -7.94
C ILE A 79 1.36 14.49 -9.14
N PHE A 80 1.56 15.01 -10.36
CA PHE A 80 1.02 14.35 -11.53
C PHE A 80 1.71 14.69 -12.85
N ASN A 81 1.27 14.00 -13.91
CA ASN A 81 1.63 14.25 -15.31
C ASN A 81 3.14 14.17 -15.56
N GLY A 82 3.77 13.07 -15.11
CA GLY A 82 5.21 12.84 -15.20
C GLY A 82 5.53 11.50 -15.89
N SER A 83 6.77 11.36 -16.36
CA SER A 83 7.31 10.10 -16.91
C SER A 83 8.34 9.43 -15.99
N GLY A 84 8.44 9.90 -14.75
CA GLY A 84 9.29 9.34 -13.71
C GLY A 84 8.54 9.27 -12.38
N ASN A 85 9.28 9.02 -11.29
CA ASN A 85 8.67 8.80 -9.99
C ASN A 85 8.05 10.07 -9.41
N GLY A 86 6.91 9.94 -8.73
CA GLY A 86 6.20 11.07 -8.12
C GLY A 86 6.98 11.66 -6.98
N VAL A 87 7.25 10.86 -5.95
CA VAL A 87 8.05 11.27 -4.79
C VAL A 87 9.23 10.31 -4.62
N GLY A 88 10.45 10.84 -4.60
CA GLY A 88 11.66 10.11 -4.24
C GLY A 88 12.16 10.50 -2.85
N VAL A 89 12.12 9.57 -1.89
CA VAL A 89 12.49 9.77 -0.48
C VAL A 89 13.91 9.25 -0.21
N PHE A 90 14.83 10.14 0.14
CA PHE A 90 16.24 9.80 0.40
C PHE A 90 16.72 10.21 1.80
N GLY A 91 15.93 11.02 2.53
CA GLY A 91 16.11 11.29 3.96
C GLY A 91 15.28 10.35 4.83
N THR A 92 15.25 10.62 6.14
CA THR A 92 14.51 9.84 7.15
C THR A 92 13.65 10.73 8.06
N ARG A 93 12.73 10.15 8.84
CA ARG A 93 11.68 10.88 9.56
C ARG A 93 10.85 11.72 8.59
N VAL A 94 10.36 11.06 7.53
CA VAL A 94 9.59 11.68 6.46
C VAL A 94 8.12 11.27 6.55
N VAL A 95 7.23 12.25 6.57
CA VAL A 95 5.79 12.05 6.52
C VAL A 95 5.27 12.57 5.19
N ILE A 96 4.54 11.74 4.46
CA ILE A 96 3.81 12.12 3.25
C ILE A 96 2.33 11.91 3.56
N GLU A 97 1.56 12.99 3.70
CA GLU A 97 0.17 12.89 4.13
C GLU A 97 -0.84 13.67 3.27
N ASN A 98 -2.05 13.15 3.13
CA ASN A 98 -3.14 13.80 2.39
C ASN A 98 -2.77 14.16 0.94
N CYS A 99 -1.89 13.40 0.28
CA CYS A 99 -1.45 13.70 -1.08
C CYS A 99 -2.24 12.91 -2.12
N ARG A 100 -2.44 13.50 -3.30
CA ARG A 100 -2.90 12.81 -4.50
C ARG A 100 -1.73 12.66 -5.47
N ILE A 101 -1.40 11.44 -5.87
CA ILE A 101 -0.26 11.16 -6.74
C ILE A 101 -0.76 10.34 -7.92
N HIS A 102 -0.74 10.89 -9.13
CA HIS A 102 -1.37 10.18 -10.25
C HIS A 102 -0.80 10.50 -11.63
N HIS A 103 -1.09 9.63 -12.60
CA HIS A 103 -0.68 9.82 -14.00
C HIS A 103 0.83 10.00 -14.13
N LEU A 104 1.56 9.05 -13.53
CA LEU A 104 3.00 8.92 -13.66
C LEU A 104 3.26 7.75 -14.60
N LEU A 105 3.43 8.07 -15.87
CA LEU A 105 3.35 7.12 -16.97
C LEU A 105 4.63 7.18 -17.81
N SER A 106 5.31 6.05 -17.90
CA SER A 106 6.55 5.89 -18.66
C SER A 106 6.44 4.72 -19.64
N GLY A 107 6.92 4.91 -20.86
CA GLY A 107 6.77 3.95 -21.95
C GLY A 107 5.41 4.03 -22.64
N THR A 108 4.92 2.89 -23.11
CA THR A 108 3.56 2.74 -23.66
C THR A 108 2.81 1.63 -22.94
N PHE A 109 1.53 1.43 -23.28
CA PHE A 109 0.82 0.27 -22.75
C PHE A 109 1.42 -1.04 -23.20
N GLU A 110 2.01 -1.18 -24.38
CA GLU A 110 2.65 -2.43 -24.85
C GLU A 110 4.09 -2.59 -24.34
N GLU A 111 4.79 -1.48 -24.14
CA GLU A 111 6.16 -1.43 -23.64
C GLU A 111 6.23 -0.52 -22.42
N GLN A 112 5.66 -1.00 -21.31
CA GLN A 112 5.56 -0.24 -20.06
C GLN A 112 6.94 -0.13 -19.40
N HIS A 113 7.26 1.07 -18.90
CA HIS A 113 8.42 1.31 -18.05
C HIS A 113 7.99 1.82 -16.68
N ASP A 114 8.83 1.58 -15.68
CA ASP A 114 8.53 1.96 -14.31
C ASP A 114 8.58 3.48 -14.12
N ALA A 115 7.46 4.04 -13.67
CA ALA A 115 7.38 5.31 -12.98
C ALA A 115 6.58 5.05 -11.72
N HIS A 116 7.18 5.21 -10.54
CA HIS A 116 6.54 4.86 -9.27
C HIS A 116 5.79 6.05 -8.66
N GLY A 117 4.75 5.80 -7.86
CA GLY A 117 4.06 6.86 -7.10
C GLY A 117 5.00 7.46 -6.05
N ILE A 118 5.38 6.63 -5.07
CA ILE A 118 6.39 6.96 -4.06
C ILE A 118 7.49 5.90 -4.08
N THR A 119 8.74 6.34 -4.17
CA THR A 119 9.91 5.48 -4.06
C THR A 119 10.97 6.11 -3.18
N GLY A 120 12.05 5.38 -2.88
CA GLY A 120 13.11 5.93 -2.05
C GLY A 120 13.94 4.88 -1.35
N ARG A 121 14.50 5.26 -0.20
CA ARG A 121 15.22 4.40 0.74
C ARG A 121 14.34 4.05 1.92
N TRP A 122 14.47 2.83 2.45
CA TRP A 122 13.94 2.53 3.78
C TRP A 122 14.55 3.50 4.80
N GLY A 123 13.73 3.89 5.77
CA GLY A 123 14.04 4.81 6.86
C GLY A 123 12.80 4.91 7.74
N ASP A 124 12.74 5.82 8.71
CA ASP A 124 11.49 6.16 9.39
C ASP A 124 10.59 6.98 8.45
N VAL A 125 9.69 6.29 7.72
CA VAL A 125 8.83 6.90 6.70
C VAL A 125 7.37 6.52 6.96
N THR A 126 6.49 7.53 6.94
CA THR A 126 5.04 7.36 7.03
C THR A 126 4.37 7.92 5.78
N ILE A 127 3.52 7.12 5.14
CA ILE A 127 2.64 7.52 4.04
C ILE A 127 1.22 7.37 4.57
N SER A 128 0.50 8.49 4.74
CA SER A 128 -0.81 8.49 5.40
C SER A 128 -1.85 9.22 4.58
N ASN A 129 -3.06 8.67 4.47
CA ASN A 129 -4.18 9.35 3.81
C ASN A 129 -3.91 9.79 2.36
N CYS A 130 -3.13 9.02 1.60
CA CYS A 130 -2.81 9.34 0.21
C CYS A 130 -3.70 8.56 -0.77
N ASP A 131 -4.07 9.21 -1.88
CA ASP A 131 -4.66 8.59 -3.08
C ASP A 131 -3.57 8.47 -4.15
N ILE A 132 -3.22 7.25 -4.54
CA ILE A 132 -2.16 6.98 -5.52
C ILE A 132 -2.71 6.10 -6.64
N SER A 133 -2.67 6.60 -7.88
CA SER A 133 -3.29 5.90 -9.01
C SER A 133 -2.70 6.19 -10.38
N HIS A 134 -3.00 5.34 -11.37
CA HIS A 134 -2.54 5.51 -12.75
C HIS A 134 -1.03 5.71 -12.83
N ILE A 135 -0.32 4.75 -12.24
CA ILE A 135 1.12 4.72 -12.11
C ILE A 135 1.59 3.60 -13.04
N SER A 136 2.60 3.82 -13.90
CA SER A 136 3.09 2.75 -14.79
C SER A 136 4.04 1.76 -14.11
N GLY A 137 4.59 2.08 -12.94
CA GLY A 137 5.24 1.12 -12.04
C GLY A 137 4.34 0.75 -10.85
N ASP A 138 4.95 0.56 -9.68
CA ASP A 138 4.22 0.42 -8.40
C ASP A 138 3.74 1.75 -7.82
N CYS A 139 2.58 1.75 -7.14
CA CYS A 139 2.16 2.92 -6.36
C CYS A 139 3.20 3.28 -5.29
N VAL A 140 3.76 2.27 -4.61
CA VAL A 140 4.84 2.44 -3.63
C VAL A 140 5.91 1.35 -3.81
N GLN A 141 7.19 1.74 -3.93
CA GLN A 141 8.31 0.80 -3.98
C GLN A 141 9.54 1.39 -3.29
N PHE A 142 10.09 0.73 -2.27
CA PHE A 142 11.25 1.24 -1.55
C PHE A 142 12.51 0.39 -1.79
N ASP A 143 13.64 1.09 -1.86
CA ASP A 143 15.02 0.63 -1.98
C ASP A 143 15.31 -0.19 -3.25
N PRO A 144 15.05 0.36 -4.45
CA PRO A 144 15.34 -0.33 -5.70
C PRO A 144 16.82 -0.71 -5.86
N ASP A 145 17.73 0.08 -5.26
CA ASP A 145 19.17 -0.18 -5.25
C ASP A 145 19.61 -1.15 -4.14
N ARG A 146 18.73 -1.51 -3.21
CA ARG A 146 18.95 -2.47 -2.11
C ARG A 146 20.12 -2.04 -1.22
N LYS A 147 20.08 -0.83 -0.68
CA LYS A 147 21.17 -0.24 0.13
C LYS A 147 20.71 0.39 1.43
N SER A 148 19.43 0.28 1.78
CA SER A 148 18.89 0.96 2.95
C SER A 148 18.13 0.02 3.88
N ARG A 149 18.05 0.44 5.15
CA ARG A 149 17.27 -0.25 6.19
C ARG A 149 16.38 0.75 6.94
N GLY A 150 15.25 0.28 7.46
CA GLY A 150 14.34 1.12 8.24
C GLY A 150 12.92 0.56 8.34
N SER A 151 11.96 1.46 8.53
CA SER A 151 10.57 1.15 8.80
C SER A 151 9.61 2.00 7.98
N LEU A 152 8.82 1.36 7.13
CA LEU A 152 7.78 2.05 6.34
C LEU A 152 6.40 1.78 6.94
N THR A 153 5.65 2.84 7.23
CA THR A 153 4.23 2.76 7.56
C THR A 153 3.41 3.33 6.41
N ILE A 154 2.43 2.58 5.92
CA ILE A 154 1.43 3.01 4.94
C ILE A 154 0.05 2.86 5.59
N GLU A 155 -0.68 3.95 5.75
CA GLU A 155 -1.97 3.90 6.42
C GLU A 155 -3.03 4.81 5.81
N HIS A 156 -4.29 4.39 5.89
CA HIS A 156 -5.41 5.16 5.36
C HIS A 156 -5.24 5.55 3.88
N CYS A 157 -4.53 4.75 3.09
CA CYS A 157 -4.29 5.05 1.68
C CYS A 157 -5.33 4.39 0.79
N HIS A 158 -5.66 5.06 -0.31
CA HIS A 158 -6.32 4.47 -1.45
C HIS A 158 -5.27 4.29 -2.55
N LEU A 159 -4.83 3.05 -2.76
CA LEU A 159 -3.87 2.71 -3.79
C LEU A 159 -4.64 1.97 -4.89
N TRP A 160 -4.58 2.40 -6.14
CA TRP A 160 -5.37 1.73 -7.15
C TRP A 160 -4.84 1.86 -8.57
N ALA A 161 -5.18 0.89 -9.40
CA ALA A 161 -5.03 0.96 -10.85
C ALA A 161 -6.42 0.91 -11.51
N GLY A 162 -6.52 1.35 -12.75
CA GLY A 162 -7.80 1.39 -13.43
C GLY A 162 -7.67 1.94 -14.85
N PRO A 163 -8.73 1.76 -15.67
CA PRO A 163 -8.75 2.30 -17.02
C PRO A 163 -8.61 3.82 -17.00
N LEU A 164 -7.71 4.35 -17.82
CA LEU A 164 -7.56 5.78 -18.02
C LEU A 164 -8.85 6.38 -18.59
N GLU A 165 -9.27 7.52 -18.05
CA GLU A 165 -10.46 8.25 -18.52
C GLU A 165 -10.24 9.01 -19.84
N ALA A 166 -8.98 9.23 -20.21
CA ALA A 166 -8.57 9.91 -21.44
C ALA A 166 -7.21 9.38 -21.93
N ASP A 167 -6.85 9.71 -23.17
CA ASP A 167 -5.50 9.48 -23.68
C ASP A 167 -4.47 10.21 -22.81
N ALA A 168 -3.36 9.54 -22.52
CA ALA A 168 -2.22 10.07 -21.80
C ALA A 168 -0.93 9.78 -22.59
N PRO A 169 0.21 10.41 -22.29
CA PRO A 169 1.46 10.15 -23.01
C PRO A 169 1.82 8.66 -23.01
N GLY A 170 1.76 8.01 -24.18
CA GLY A 170 2.05 6.58 -24.36
C GLY A 170 0.89 5.62 -24.09
N PHE A 171 -0.23 6.10 -23.55
CA PHE A 171 -1.38 5.28 -23.14
C PHE A 171 -2.69 5.82 -23.71
N LYS A 172 -3.62 4.91 -24.00
CA LYS A 172 -4.94 5.20 -24.55
C LYS A 172 -6.01 5.13 -23.46
N VAL A 173 -7.07 5.90 -23.68
CA VAL A 173 -8.31 5.75 -22.90
C VAL A 173 -8.72 4.28 -22.78
N GLY A 174 -9.14 3.87 -21.58
CA GLY A 174 -9.52 2.48 -21.29
C GLY A 174 -8.37 1.54 -20.94
N GLN A 175 -7.11 1.92 -21.19
CA GLN A 175 -5.96 1.11 -20.76
C GLN A 175 -5.70 1.30 -19.26
N SER A 176 -5.33 0.22 -18.57
CA SER A 176 -5.05 0.22 -17.12
C SER A 176 -3.55 0.03 -16.88
N PRO A 177 -2.78 1.13 -16.69
CA PRO A 177 -1.36 1.04 -16.39
C PRO A 177 -1.10 0.51 -14.98
N GLY A 178 0.12 0.00 -14.77
CA GLY A 178 0.68 -0.23 -13.43
C GLY A 178 0.97 -1.66 -13.07
N GLU A 179 1.88 -1.83 -12.11
CA GLU A 179 2.39 -3.14 -11.72
C GLU A 179 1.70 -3.64 -10.44
N ASN A 180 2.00 -3.02 -9.29
CA ASN A 180 1.43 -3.37 -7.98
C ASN A 180 1.03 -2.12 -7.16
N ALA A 181 0.32 -2.32 -6.05
CA ALA A 181 0.16 -1.26 -5.04
C ALA A 181 1.49 -1.05 -4.30
N PHE A 182 2.11 -2.16 -3.90
CA PHE A 182 3.35 -2.15 -3.17
C PHE A 182 4.29 -3.27 -3.62
N ASP A 183 5.56 -2.93 -3.82
CA ASP A 183 6.65 -3.86 -4.08
C ASP A 183 7.80 -3.65 -3.08
N SER A 184 8.14 -4.67 -2.30
CA SER A 184 9.30 -4.59 -1.40
C SER A 184 10.61 -4.95 -2.12
N LYS A 185 11.62 -4.11 -1.95
CA LYS A 185 13.01 -4.42 -2.33
C LYS A 185 13.92 -4.13 -1.13
N THR A 186 14.84 -5.04 -0.81
CA THR A 186 15.70 -4.94 0.39
C THR A 186 17.03 -5.67 0.19
N MET A 187 17.98 -5.42 1.09
CA MET A 187 19.20 -6.23 1.20
C MET A 187 18.91 -7.64 1.73
N PRO A 188 19.67 -8.67 1.30
CA PRO A 188 19.44 -10.06 1.71
C PRO A 188 19.72 -10.36 3.20
N ASP A 189 20.48 -9.52 3.89
CA ASP A 189 21.06 -9.82 5.19
C ASP A 189 20.90 -8.67 6.21
N GLY A 190 21.27 -8.96 7.46
CA GLY A 190 21.18 -8.02 8.59
C GLY A 190 19.78 -7.93 9.20
N GLU A 191 19.49 -6.80 9.85
CA GLU A 191 18.15 -6.53 10.39
C GLU A 191 17.13 -6.42 9.24
N ARG A 192 15.96 -7.03 9.43
CA ARG A 192 14.84 -6.96 8.48
C ARG A 192 14.24 -5.57 8.45
N ASN A 193 13.83 -5.14 7.26
CA ASN A 193 13.02 -3.94 7.12
C ASN A 193 11.62 -4.18 7.66
N LYS A 194 11.10 -3.21 8.42
CA LYS A 194 9.78 -3.29 9.05
C LYS A 194 8.77 -2.60 8.16
N LEU A 195 7.70 -3.30 7.82
CA LEU A 195 6.62 -2.77 7.00
C LEU A 195 5.30 -2.88 7.77
N ILE A 196 4.61 -1.76 7.93
CA ILE A 196 3.25 -1.73 8.46
C ILE A 196 2.35 -1.15 7.38
N ILE A 197 1.33 -1.92 6.99
CA ILE A 197 0.28 -1.45 6.08
C ILE A 197 -1.04 -1.61 6.81
N ARG A 198 -1.81 -0.54 6.99
CA ARG A 198 -3.09 -0.64 7.69
C ARG A 198 -4.18 0.29 7.20
N HIS A 199 -5.43 -0.17 7.30
CA HIS A 199 -6.60 0.65 6.92
C HIS A 199 -6.53 1.19 5.48
N CYS A 200 -5.91 0.45 4.57
CA CYS A 200 -5.78 0.85 3.17
C CYS A 200 -6.82 0.14 2.30
N HIS A 201 -7.28 0.83 1.26
CA HIS A 201 -8.07 0.23 0.18
C HIS A 201 -7.18 0.07 -1.05
N MET A 202 -7.07 -1.15 -1.56
CA MET A 202 -6.18 -1.50 -2.65
C MET A 202 -6.92 -2.26 -3.75
N HIS A 203 -7.01 -1.70 -4.97
CA HIS A 203 -7.76 -2.34 -6.05
C HIS A 203 -7.26 -2.11 -7.48
N GLY A 204 -7.74 -2.93 -8.41
CA GLY A 204 -7.65 -2.72 -9.85
C GLY A 204 -6.41 -3.31 -10.54
N TRP A 205 -5.64 -4.15 -9.85
CA TRP A 205 -4.51 -4.89 -10.45
C TRP A 205 -4.99 -6.16 -11.15
N SER A 206 -5.95 -6.03 -12.07
CA SER A 206 -6.57 -7.12 -12.81
C SER A 206 -5.97 -7.32 -14.21
N GLN A 207 -6.36 -8.42 -14.87
CA GLN A 207 -6.04 -8.73 -16.27
C GLN A 207 -7.19 -8.31 -17.20
N PRO A 208 -6.94 -8.02 -18.48
CA PRO A 208 -5.66 -8.10 -19.19
C PRO A 208 -4.70 -6.94 -18.85
N SER A 209 -3.40 -7.26 -18.79
CA SER A 209 -2.30 -6.31 -18.61
C SER A 209 -1.02 -6.86 -19.27
N GLN A 210 0.01 -6.02 -19.45
CA GLN A 210 1.33 -6.48 -19.90
C GLN A 210 2.10 -7.27 -18.86
N ILE A 211 1.80 -7.03 -17.58
CA ILE A 211 2.49 -7.68 -16.49
C ILE A 211 1.63 -8.85 -16.04
N GLN A 212 2.22 -10.03 -15.99
CA GLN A 212 1.58 -11.22 -15.44
C GLN A 212 1.70 -11.24 -13.92
N ASN A 213 0.72 -11.82 -13.23
CA ASN A 213 0.72 -11.92 -11.78
C ASN A 213 0.80 -10.55 -11.08
N ARG A 214 0.01 -9.59 -11.57
CA ARG A 214 -0.13 -8.30 -10.89
C ARG A 214 -0.73 -8.55 -9.52
N ALA A 215 -0.19 -7.87 -8.52
CA ALA A 215 -0.67 -8.01 -7.16
C ALA A 215 -0.97 -6.65 -6.55
N ALA A 216 -1.92 -6.56 -5.63
CA ALA A 216 -1.96 -5.38 -4.77
C ALA A 216 -0.67 -5.32 -3.94
N LEU A 217 -0.34 -6.40 -3.24
CA LEU A 217 0.89 -6.49 -2.46
C LEU A 217 1.82 -7.57 -3.02
N ASN A 218 3.00 -7.17 -3.50
CA ASN A 218 4.10 -8.08 -3.82
C ASN A 218 5.13 -8.06 -2.68
N LEU A 219 4.91 -8.93 -1.69
CA LEU A 219 5.71 -9.01 -0.47
C LEU A 219 6.81 -10.05 -0.64
N LYS A 220 8.05 -9.57 -0.78
CA LYS A 220 9.24 -10.37 -1.07
C LYS A 220 10.49 -9.82 -0.39
N GLU A 221 11.59 -10.56 -0.51
CA GLU A 221 12.90 -10.17 0.03
C GLU A 221 12.85 -9.99 1.58
N HIS A 222 13.92 -9.51 2.20
CA HIS A 222 14.18 -9.53 3.65
C HIS A 222 13.37 -8.51 4.49
N ILE A 223 12.04 -8.67 4.52
CA ILE A 223 11.11 -7.83 5.30
C ILE A 223 10.44 -8.58 6.46
N ASP A 224 9.93 -7.81 7.42
CA ASP A 224 8.92 -8.20 8.41
C ASP A 224 7.70 -7.30 8.24
N ALA A 225 6.62 -7.85 7.69
CA ALA A 225 5.43 -7.13 7.24
C ALA A 225 4.21 -7.47 8.09
N GLN A 226 3.53 -6.41 8.56
CA GLN A 226 2.23 -6.47 9.19
C GLN A 226 1.22 -5.74 8.31
N VAL A 227 0.20 -6.45 7.84
CA VAL A 227 -0.88 -5.92 7.00
C VAL A 227 -2.17 -6.08 7.78
N SER A 228 -2.86 -4.99 8.14
CA SER A 228 -4.07 -5.11 8.96
C SER A 228 -5.20 -4.17 8.59
N HIS A 229 -6.45 -4.62 8.78
CA HIS A 229 -7.63 -3.78 8.54
C HIS A 229 -7.71 -3.19 7.11
N CYS A 230 -7.11 -3.86 6.14
CA CYS A 230 -7.11 -3.43 4.74
C CYS A 230 -8.24 -4.09 3.96
N VAL A 231 -8.66 -3.45 2.87
CA VAL A 231 -9.59 -3.99 1.88
C VAL A 231 -8.85 -4.16 0.57
N PHE A 232 -8.93 -5.37 0.02
CA PHE A 232 -8.43 -5.70 -1.31
C PHE A 232 -9.60 -6.04 -2.21
N ASP A 233 -9.65 -5.43 -3.39
CA ASP A 233 -10.79 -5.57 -4.29
C ASP A 233 -10.36 -5.57 -5.76
N ASP A 234 -11.06 -6.29 -6.62
CA ASP A 234 -10.84 -6.33 -8.08
C ASP A 234 -9.37 -6.51 -8.52
N ASN A 235 -8.73 -7.59 -8.05
CA ASN A 235 -7.31 -7.87 -8.31
C ASN A 235 -7.11 -9.21 -9.01
N GLU A 236 -6.07 -9.33 -9.83
CA GLU A 236 -5.57 -10.66 -10.21
C GLU A 236 -5.08 -11.38 -8.94
N ILE A 237 -4.16 -10.76 -8.20
CA ILE A 237 -3.72 -11.26 -6.89
C ILE A 237 -3.89 -10.17 -5.83
N ALA A 238 -4.62 -10.43 -4.75
CA ALA A 238 -4.67 -9.46 -3.65
C ALA A 238 -3.31 -9.43 -2.92
N ILE A 239 -2.79 -10.58 -2.48
CA ILE A 239 -1.52 -10.65 -1.76
C ILE A 239 -0.63 -11.73 -2.36
N ARG A 240 0.53 -11.35 -2.88
CA ARG A 240 1.58 -12.25 -3.34
C ARG A 240 2.71 -12.25 -2.31
N ALA A 241 2.83 -13.34 -1.56
CA ALA A 241 3.82 -13.48 -0.50
C ALA A 241 4.91 -14.50 -0.91
N ARG A 242 6.18 -14.08 -0.88
CA ARG A 242 7.29 -14.84 -1.45
C ARG A 242 8.33 -15.20 -0.39
N GLY A 243 8.72 -16.47 -0.39
CA GLY A 243 9.69 -17.03 0.53
C GLY A 243 11.14 -16.81 0.14
N PRO A 244 12.06 -17.65 0.67
CA PRO A 244 13.49 -17.49 0.47
C PRO A 244 13.92 -17.48 -1.00
N GLY A 245 14.74 -16.49 -1.34
CA GLY A 245 15.51 -16.43 -2.57
C GLY A 245 16.91 -15.85 -2.32
N GLY A 246 17.65 -15.52 -3.39
CA GLY A 246 18.98 -14.89 -3.27
C GLY A 246 18.99 -13.50 -2.62
N ARG A 247 17.81 -12.98 -2.24
CA ARG A 247 17.59 -11.66 -1.63
C ARG A 247 16.90 -11.74 -0.27
N GLY A 248 16.99 -12.88 0.41
CA GLY A 248 16.28 -13.15 1.66
C GLY A 248 14.86 -13.67 1.43
N ASP A 249 14.07 -13.65 2.49
CA ASP A 249 12.69 -14.16 2.58
C ASP A 249 11.76 -13.13 3.21
N ALA A 250 10.47 -13.08 2.86
CA ALA A 250 9.51 -12.24 3.57
C ALA A 250 8.94 -12.97 4.81
N ARG A 251 8.71 -12.22 5.89
CA ARG A 251 7.82 -12.61 6.99
C ARG A 251 6.59 -11.75 6.94
N VAL A 252 5.40 -12.36 6.92
CA VAL A 252 4.15 -11.67 6.62
C VAL A 252 3.08 -12.11 7.60
N THR A 253 2.48 -11.14 8.28
CA THR A 253 1.23 -11.31 9.03
C THR A 253 0.15 -10.45 8.40
N VAL A 254 -0.96 -11.07 8.02
CA VAL A 254 -2.16 -10.42 7.50
C VAL A 254 -3.27 -10.61 8.54
N GLU A 255 -3.84 -9.52 9.05
CA GLU A 255 -4.78 -9.56 10.17
C GLU A 255 -6.02 -8.67 9.93
N ASP A 256 -7.23 -9.20 10.13
CA ASP A 256 -8.48 -8.44 10.00
C ASP A 256 -8.64 -7.72 8.64
N CYS A 257 -8.10 -8.30 7.56
CA CYS A 257 -8.26 -7.79 6.21
C CYS A 257 -9.44 -8.46 5.49
N ALA A 258 -10.06 -7.77 4.54
CA ALA A 258 -11.11 -8.32 3.69
C ALA A 258 -10.68 -8.33 2.22
N ILE A 259 -10.97 -9.42 1.50
CA ILE A 259 -10.60 -9.62 0.10
C ILE A 259 -11.86 -9.91 -0.72
N TYR A 260 -12.04 -9.16 -1.82
CA TYR A 260 -13.18 -9.22 -2.74
C TYR A 260 -12.69 -9.36 -4.18
N ARG A 261 -13.55 -9.90 -5.06
CA ARG A 261 -13.43 -9.88 -6.53
C ARG A 261 -12.01 -10.14 -7.05
N SER A 262 -11.30 -11.06 -6.40
CA SER A 262 -9.91 -11.35 -6.74
C SER A 262 -9.79 -12.74 -7.37
N GLU A 263 -8.97 -12.89 -8.42
CA GLU A 263 -8.70 -14.22 -8.97
C GLU A 263 -8.02 -15.10 -7.91
N VAL A 264 -7.02 -14.53 -7.23
CA VAL A 264 -6.33 -15.15 -6.10
C VAL A 264 -6.29 -14.18 -4.93
N GLY A 265 -6.78 -14.62 -3.78
CA GLY A 265 -6.68 -13.88 -2.53
C GLY A 265 -5.25 -13.80 -2.04
N VAL A 266 -4.66 -14.94 -1.70
CA VAL A 266 -3.27 -15.04 -1.25
C VAL A 266 -2.51 -16.04 -2.11
N ARG A 267 -1.55 -15.56 -2.89
CA ARG A 267 -0.61 -16.38 -3.64
C ARG A 267 0.66 -16.58 -2.83
N VAL A 268 0.95 -17.83 -2.51
CA VAL A 268 2.06 -18.27 -1.66
C VAL A 268 3.15 -18.84 -2.55
N GLU A 269 4.29 -18.17 -2.66
CA GLU A 269 5.38 -18.57 -3.55
C GLU A 269 6.70 -18.82 -2.79
N ASP A 270 7.64 -19.46 -3.48
CA ASP A 270 9.04 -19.58 -3.05
C ASP A 270 9.21 -20.17 -1.64
N LYS A 271 8.28 -21.03 -1.22
CA LYS A 271 8.27 -21.72 0.09
C LYS A 271 8.36 -20.77 1.29
N ILE A 272 7.59 -19.67 1.29
CA ILE A 272 7.55 -18.73 2.42
C ILE A 272 7.25 -19.43 3.75
N GLU A 273 8.14 -19.25 4.73
CA GLU A 273 8.10 -20.01 5.98
C GLU A 273 7.36 -19.31 7.13
N ASN A 274 7.01 -18.03 6.97
CA ASN A 274 6.43 -17.21 8.05
C ASN A 274 5.28 -16.38 7.49
N LEU A 275 4.22 -17.05 7.05
CA LEU A 275 3.01 -16.41 6.55
C LEU A 275 1.83 -16.72 7.47
N LYS A 276 1.27 -15.68 8.08
CA LYS A 276 0.11 -15.79 8.97
C LYS A 276 -1.08 -15.04 8.39
N LEU A 277 -2.20 -15.71 8.24
CA LEU A 277 -3.50 -15.15 7.86
C LEU A 277 -4.41 -15.27 9.09
N LEU A 278 -4.71 -14.14 9.70
CA LEU A 278 -5.45 -14.05 10.95
C LEU A 278 -6.75 -13.29 10.68
N ARG A 279 -7.88 -13.97 10.83
CA ARG A 279 -9.21 -13.38 10.67
C ARG A 279 -9.39 -12.67 9.33
N THR A 280 -8.89 -13.28 8.25
CA THR A 280 -9.14 -12.78 6.89
C THR A 280 -10.61 -12.99 6.51
N GLY A 281 -11.28 -11.91 6.13
CA GLY A 281 -12.62 -11.92 5.56
C GLY A 281 -12.57 -12.22 4.07
N TRP A 282 -13.37 -13.18 3.62
CA TRP A 282 -13.53 -13.53 2.20
C TRP A 282 -14.87 -13.03 1.69
N GLY A 283 -14.83 -12.04 0.79
CA GLY A 283 -16.01 -11.46 0.16
C GLY A 283 -16.39 -12.13 -1.15
N GLU A 284 -17.42 -11.58 -1.78
CA GLU A 284 -17.91 -12.05 -3.07
C GLU A 284 -16.84 -11.96 -4.17
N GLY A 285 -16.85 -12.93 -5.09
CA GLY A 285 -16.04 -12.91 -6.29
C GLY A 285 -14.59 -13.36 -6.11
N VAL A 286 -14.17 -13.79 -4.92
CA VAL A 286 -12.85 -14.41 -4.73
C VAL A 286 -12.84 -15.82 -5.32
N LYS A 287 -12.07 -16.07 -6.39
CA LYS A 287 -12.05 -17.37 -7.08
C LYS A 287 -11.20 -18.41 -6.35
N SER A 288 -10.03 -18.02 -5.88
CA SER A 288 -9.14 -18.85 -5.05
C SER A 288 -8.75 -18.08 -3.80
N ARG A 289 -9.01 -18.61 -2.61
CA ARG A 289 -8.62 -17.95 -1.36
C ARG A 289 -7.12 -17.97 -1.15
N VAL A 290 -6.51 -19.15 -1.26
CA VAL A 290 -5.07 -19.36 -1.09
C VAL A 290 -4.57 -20.30 -2.17
N GLU A 291 -3.52 -19.89 -2.89
CA GLU A 291 -2.90 -20.69 -3.95
C GLU A 291 -1.40 -20.85 -3.69
N PHE A 292 -0.92 -22.10 -3.71
CA PHE A 292 0.49 -22.42 -3.44
C PHE A 292 1.27 -22.72 -4.73
N HIS A 293 2.38 -22.00 -4.93
CA HIS A 293 3.32 -22.17 -6.03
C HIS A 293 4.69 -22.59 -5.49
N GLY A 294 5.20 -23.74 -5.96
CA GLY A 294 6.52 -24.24 -5.55
C GLY A 294 6.52 -25.21 -4.35
N GLY A 295 5.36 -25.72 -3.94
CA GLY A 295 5.20 -26.76 -2.91
C GLY A 295 3.83 -26.71 -2.24
N LYS A 296 3.40 -27.78 -1.55
CA LYS A 296 2.18 -27.76 -0.70
C LYS A 296 2.59 -27.52 0.75
N ASN A 297 1.86 -26.69 1.48
CA ASN A 297 2.00 -26.44 2.92
C ASN A 297 3.43 -26.06 3.35
N PRO A 298 3.90 -24.83 3.02
CA PRO A 298 5.19 -24.39 3.52
C PRO A 298 5.15 -24.35 5.06
N PRO A 299 6.28 -24.68 5.72
CA PRO A 299 6.36 -24.66 7.18
C PRO A 299 6.00 -23.27 7.71
N GLY A 300 5.35 -23.19 8.88
CA GLY A 300 4.99 -21.90 9.50
C GLY A 300 3.89 -21.10 8.80
N PHE A 301 3.23 -21.65 7.77
CA PHE A 301 1.96 -21.12 7.30
C PHE A 301 0.86 -21.33 8.33
N GLU A 302 0.23 -20.24 8.77
CA GLU A 302 -0.91 -20.25 9.68
C GLU A 302 -2.09 -19.55 9.00
N ASN A 303 -3.26 -20.17 9.02
CA ASN A 303 -4.51 -19.55 8.58
C ASN A 303 -5.61 -19.85 9.61
N THR A 304 -6.04 -18.83 10.34
CA THR A 304 -6.96 -18.99 11.48
C THR A 304 -8.03 -17.89 11.50
N GLY A 305 -9.25 -18.25 11.89
CA GLY A 305 -10.34 -17.28 12.10
C GLY A 305 -10.96 -16.70 10.83
N GLU A 306 -10.80 -17.35 9.66
CA GLU A 306 -11.47 -16.93 8.42
C GLU A 306 -12.98 -16.69 8.64
N HIS A 307 -13.53 -15.69 7.99
CA HIS A 307 -14.96 -15.40 8.02
C HIS A 307 -15.46 -14.88 6.67
N GLU A 308 -16.78 -14.84 6.49
CA GLU A 308 -17.39 -14.17 5.35
C GLU A 308 -17.26 -12.66 5.55
N ALA A 309 -16.62 -11.98 4.60
CA ALA A 309 -16.49 -10.52 4.69
C ALA A 309 -17.87 -9.87 4.53
N PRO A 310 -18.16 -8.76 5.24
CA PRO A 310 -19.39 -8.01 5.01
C PRO A 310 -19.45 -7.53 3.56
N ARG A 311 -20.65 -7.26 3.04
CA ARG A 311 -20.77 -6.70 1.68
C ARG A 311 -20.00 -5.38 1.59
N LEU A 312 -19.23 -5.21 0.52
CA LEU A 312 -18.61 -3.94 0.21
C LEU A 312 -19.73 -2.91 0.00
N SER A 313 -19.67 -1.77 0.68
CA SER A 313 -20.59 -0.67 0.37
C SER A 313 -20.29 -0.17 -1.04
N PRO A 314 -21.32 0.09 -1.87
CA PRO A 314 -21.12 0.61 -3.22
C PRO A 314 -20.48 2.00 -3.22
#